data_AF-A0A9P6P116-F1
#
_entry.id   AF-A0A9P6P116-F1
#
_cell.length_a   1.000
_cell.length_b   1.000
_cell.length_c   1.000
_cell.angle_alpha   90.00
_cell.angle_beta   90.00
_cell.angle_gamma   90.00
#
_symmetry.space_group_name_H-M   'P 1'
#
loop_
_entity.id
_entity.type
_entity.pdbx_description
1 polymer ?
#
loop_
_entity_poly.entity_id
_entity_poly.type
_entity_poly.pdbx_seq_one_letter_code
_entity_poly.pdbx_strand_id
1 'polypeptide(L)'
;MTQFVSNWRMMSEESKMLYKEKYNKRVELHKEMFGQALANATPQELYDENVLRKKFNLPLLKDPHAPVRPSNMFFLYKSHLYKDDDAFKKLPGDQQCAIAAQKYHELSGDDLKQLKQRWKEAAVEFEEKNKDYRSRIRPRSYQEISVLLNEKFK
;
A
#
# COMPACT_ATOMS: atom_id res chain seq x y z
N MET A 1 22.71 -21.26 -27.08
CA MET A 1 22.95 -19.88 -26.56
C MET A 1 22.81 -18.94 -27.74
N THR A 2 21.94 -17.92 -27.69
CA THR A 2 21.74 -17.02 -28.84
C THR A 2 22.94 -16.09 -29.04
N GLN A 3 23.25 -15.74 -30.29
CA GLN A 3 24.36 -14.83 -30.65
C GLN A 3 24.35 -13.52 -29.84
N PHE A 4 23.16 -13.02 -29.50
CA PHE A 4 22.96 -11.84 -28.65
C PHE A 4 23.59 -11.99 -27.25
N VAL A 5 23.40 -13.13 -26.60
CA VAL A 5 23.91 -13.37 -25.24
C VAL A 5 25.43 -13.46 -25.25
N SER A 6 26.00 -14.09 -26.27
CA SER A 6 27.46 -14.16 -26.46
C SER A 6 28.05 -12.76 -26.68
N ASN A 7 27.44 -11.96 -27.55
CA ASN A 7 27.90 -10.59 -27.80
C ASN A 7 27.82 -9.72 -26.54
N TRP A 8 26.75 -9.80 -25.75
CA TRP A 8 26.62 -9.06 -24.49
C TRP A 8 27.71 -9.42 -23.48
N ARG A 9 28.06 -10.71 -23.36
CA ARG A 9 29.12 -11.16 -22.44
C ARG A 9 30.49 -10.62 -22.82
N MET A 10 30.76 -10.48 -24.11
CA MET A 10 32.03 -9.97 -24.65
C MET A 10 32.15 -8.44 -24.60
N MET A 11 31.07 -7.71 -24.31
CA MET A 11 31.13 -6.26 -24.14
C MET A 11 31.92 -5.88 -22.88
N SER A 12 32.68 -4.79 -22.98
CA SER A 12 33.37 -4.18 -21.84
C SER A 12 32.37 -3.67 -20.79
N GLU A 13 32.79 -3.56 -19.53
CA GLU A 13 31.90 -3.05 -18.48
C GLU A 13 31.52 -1.58 -18.73
N GLU A 14 32.41 -0.75 -19.29
CA GLU A 14 32.12 0.64 -19.67
C GLU A 14 30.98 0.70 -20.70
N SER A 15 31.00 -0.21 -21.68
CA SER A 15 29.94 -0.30 -22.69
C SER A 15 28.61 -0.76 -22.08
N LYS A 16 28.63 -1.67 -21.09
CA LYS A 16 27.43 -2.10 -20.36
C LYS A 16 26.90 -1.02 -19.42
N MET A 17 27.77 -0.17 -18.86
CA MET A 17 27.36 0.92 -17.96
C MET A 17 26.37 1.88 -18.63
N LEU A 18 26.57 2.22 -19.91
CA LEU A 18 25.61 3.01 -20.69
C LEU A 18 24.20 2.42 -20.71
N TYR A 19 24.07 1.09 -20.80
CA TYR A 19 22.77 0.42 -20.76
C TYR A 19 22.20 0.38 -19.34
N LYS A 20 23.04 0.15 -18.33
CA LYS A 20 22.63 0.18 -16.91
C LYS A 20 22.09 1.57 -16.54
N GLU A 21 22.76 2.64 -16.97
CA GLU A 21 22.32 4.02 -16.74
C GLU A 21 20.99 4.32 -17.43
N LYS A 22 20.85 3.94 -18.72
CA LYS A 22 19.59 4.10 -19.45
C LYS A 22 18.45 3.32 -18.78
N TYR A 23 18.72 2.10 -18.32
CA TYR A 23 17.77 1.29 -17.57
C TYR A 23 17.36 1.98 -16.27
N ASN A 24 18.32 2.42 -15.46
CA ASN A 24 18.05 3.09 -14.18
C ASN A 24 17.18 4.35 -14.38
N LYS A 25 17.50 5.18 -15.38
CA LYS A 25 16.68 6.36 -15.72
C LYS A 25 15.24 5.98 -16.09
N ARG A 26 15.06 4.91 -16.88
CA ARG A 26 13.74 4.41 -17.26
C ARG A 26 12.97 3.78 -16.09
N VAL A 27 13.66 3.13 -15.16
CA VAL A 27 13.05 2.56 -13.95
C VAL A 27 12.47 3.66 -13.08
N GLU A 28 13.21 4.75 -12.86
CA GLU A 28 12.70 5.88 -12.06
C GLU A 28 11.50 6.55 -12.74
N LEU A 29 11.58 6.80 -14.05
CA LEU A 29 10.44 7.33 -14.80
C LEU A 29 9.23 6.39 -14.73
N HIS A 30 9.44 5.07 -14.84
CA HIS A 30 8.37 4.10 -14.71
C HIS A 30 7.74 4.13 -13.32
N LYS A 31 8.53 4.21 -12.24
CA LYS A 31 8.01 4.31 -10.86
C LYS A 31 7.13 5.54 -10.68
N GLU A 32 7.57 6.69 -11.20
CA GLU A 32 6.81 7.94 -11.14
C GLU A 32 5.50 7.84 -11.91
N MET A 33 5.56 7.45 -13.18
CA MET A 33 4.39 7.33 -14.05
C MET A 33 3.40 6.28 -13.51
N PHE A 34 3.91 5.18 -12.96
CA PHE A 34 3.09 4.15 -12.32
C PHE A 34 2.39 4.67 -11.07
N GLY A 35 3.09 5.43 -10.22
CA GLY A 35 2.50 6.09 -9.06
C GLY A 35 1.38 7.07 -9.45
N GLN A 36 1.61 7.89 -10.48
CA GLN A 36 0.60 8.80 -11.01
C GLN A 36 -0.60 8.06 -11.60
N ALA A 37 -0.36 6.97 -12.35
CA ALA A 37 -1.42 6.14 -12.89
C ALA A 37 -2.29 5.53 -11.77
N LEU A 38 -1.69 5.03 -10.69
CA LEU A 38 -2.44 4.53 -9.53
C LEU A 38 -3.24 5.61 -8.82
N ALA A 39 -2.69 6.82 -8.69
CA ALA A 39 -3.38 7.94 -8.04
C ALA A 39 -4.59 8.42 -8.86
N ASN A 40 -4.49 8.41 -10.19
CA ASN A 40 -5.54 8.86 -11.09
C ASN A 40 -6.58 7.78 -11.42
N ALA A 41 -6.24 6.50 -11.23
CA ALA A 41 -7.17 5.40 -11.47
C ALA A 41 -8.34 5.44 -10.49
N THR A 42 -9.53 5.11 -11.00
CA THR A 42 -10.72 4.99 -10.16
C THR A 42 -10.70 3.68 -9.35
N PRO A 43 -11.45 3.62 -8.22
CA PRO A 43 -11.60 2.37 -7.47
C PRO A 43 -12.10 1.19 -8.31
N GLN A 44 -12.99 1.44 -9.29
CA GLN A 44 -13.48 0.40 -10.20
C GLN A 44 -12.37 -0.14 -11.11
N GLU A 45 -11.56 0.75 -11.70
CA GLU A 45 -10.47 0.34 -12.60
C GLU A 45 -9.41 -0.47 -11.87
N LEU A 46 -9.07 -0.08 -10.65
CA LEU A 46 -8.12 -0.83 -9.81
C LEU A 46 -8.69 -2.16 -9.33
N TYR A 47 -10.00 -2.23 -9.06
CA TYR A 47 -10.68 -3.49 -8.78
C TYR A 47 -10.62 -4.43 -9.98
N ASP A 48 -10.99 -3.95 -11.17
CA ASP A 48 -11.03 -4.75 -12.40
C ASP A 48 -9.61 -5.27 -12.76
N GLU A 49 -8.60 -4.42 -12.67
CA GLU A 49 -7.19 -4.80 -12.88
C GLU A 49 -6.72 -5.83 -11.84
N ASN A 50 -7.14 -5.71 -10.58
CA ASN A 50 -6.80 -6.70 -9.55
C ASN A 50 -7.48 -8.06 -9.78
N VAL A 51 -8.68 -8.09 -10.36
CA VAL A 51 -9.33 -9.35 -10.79
C VAL A 51 -8.50 -10.02 -11.89
N LEU A 52 -8.01 -9.25 -12.87
CA LEU A 52 -7.12 -9.75 -13.92
C LEU A 52 -5.79 -10.26 -13.34
N ARG A 53 -5.14 -9.47 -12.49
CA ARG A 53 -3.88 -9.84 -11.84
C ARG A 53 -3.99 -11.12 -11.04
N LYS A 54 -5.09 -11.31 -10.30
CA LYS A 54 -5.36 -12.55 -9.59
C LYS A 54 -5.47 -13.75 -10.54
N LYS A 55 -6.14 -13.58 -11.69
CA LYS A 55 -6.25 -14.63 -12.72
C LYS A 55 -4.88 -15.04 -13.29
N PHE A 56 -3.96 -14.10 -13.41
CA PHE A 56 -2.62 -14.31 -13.96
C PHE A 56 -1.51 -14.47 -12.91
N ASN A 57 -1.86 -14.64 -11.63
CA ASN A 57 -0.91 -14.75 -10.51
C ASN A 57 0.10 -13.59 -10.41
N LEU A 58 -0.34 -12.38 -10.74
CA LEU A 58 0.45 -11.16 -10.61
C LEU A 58 0.23 -10.51 -9.23
N PRO A 59 1.22 -9.75 -8.70
CA PRO A 59 1.05 -8.97 -7.48
C PRO A 59 -0.10 -7.98 -7.60
N LEU A 60 -0.95 -7.91 -6.58
CA LEU A 60 -2.09 -6.99 -6.55
C LEU A 60 -1.64 -5.53 -6.40
N LEU A 61 -2.36 -4.64 -7.07
CA LEU A 61 -2.23 -3.20 -6.93
C LEU A 61 -2.85 -2.74 -5.62
N LYS A 62 -2.12 -1.89 -4.90
CA LYS A 62 -2.65 -1.17 -3.75
C LYS A 62 -3.47 0.01 -4.25
N ASP A 63 -4.73 0.08 -3.84
CA ASP A 63 -5.59 1.22 -4.13
C ASP A 63 -5.30 2.36 -3.14
N PRO A 64 -4.87 3.55 -3.61
CA PRO A 64 -4.64 4.71 -2.74
C PRO A 64 -5.93 5.35 -2.21
N HIS A 65 -7.07 5.12 -2.86
CA HIS A 65 -8.39 5.61 -2.46
C HIS A 65 -9.08 4.68 -1.45
N ALA A 66 -8.58 3.45 -1.29
CA ALA A 66 -9.11 2.51 -0.30
C ALA A 66 -8.90 3.05 1.13
N PRO A 67 -9.97 3.15 1.95
CA PRO A 67 -9.85 3.60 3.33
C PRO A 67 -8.88 2.72 4.12
N VAL A 68 -8.00 3.37 4.89
CA VAL A 68 -7.03 2.67 5.74
C VAL A 68 -7.76 2.15 6.97
N ARG A 69 -7.60 0.86 7.27
CA ARG A 69 -8.18 0.27 8.48
C ARG A 69 -7.68 1.01 9.72
N PRO A 70 -8.56 1.29 10.70
CA PRO A 70 -8.15 1.95 11.93
C PRO A 70 -7.16 1.08 12.68
N SER A 71 -6.18 1.72 13.32
CA SER A 71 -5.25 1.03 14.21
C SER A 71 -6.01 0.38 15.35
N ASN A 72 -5.54 -0.78 15.81
CA ASN A 72 -6.07 -1.36 17.05
C ASN A 72 -5.75 -0.43 18.25
N MET A 73 -6.43 -0.65 19.38
CA MET A 73 -6.27 0.19 20.56
C MET A 73 -4.81 0.29 21.04
N PHE A 74 -4.06 -0.80 20.99
CA PHE A 74 -2.65 -0.82 21.37
C PHE A 74 -1.79 0.12 20.50
N PHE A 75 -1.93 0.06 19.18
CA PHE A 75 -1.18 0.93 18.27
C PHE A 75 -1.65 2.38 18.35
N LEU A 76 -2.93 2.62 18.64
CA LEU A 76 -3.45 3.96 18.92
C LEU A 76 -2.79 4.54 20.18
N TYR A 77 -2.66 3.74 21.22
CA TYR A 77 -1.98 4.12 22.46
C TYR A 77 -0.48 4.35 22.25
N LYS A 78 0.21 3.44 21.53
CA LYS A 78 1.61 3.62 21.15
C LYS A 78 1.82 4.92 20.37
N SER A 79 0.91 5.25 19.45
CA SER A 79 0.97 6.51 18.70
C SER A 79 0.79 7.73 19.59
N HIS A 80 -0.07 7.65 20.62
CA HIS A 80 -0.23 8.70 21.62
C HIS A 80 1.05 8.91 22.43
N LEU A 81 1.67 7.82 22.94
CA LEU A 81 2.98 7.88 23.60
C LEU A 81 4.06 8.51 22.70
N TYR A 82 4.06 8.17 21.41
CA TYR A 82 5.03 8.73 20.46
C TYR A 82 4.86 10.23 20.21
N LYS A 83 3.64 10.76 20.40
CA LYS A 83 3.35 12.19 20.24
C LYS A 83 3.67 12.99 21.50
N ASP A 84 3.46 12.40 22.67
CA ASP A 84 3.45 13.14 23.94
C ASP A 84 4.72 12.91 24.78
N ASP A 85 5.51 11.88 24.48
CA ASP A 85 6.74 11.54 25.21
C ASP A 85 7.97 11.55 24.27
N ASP A 86 8.73 12.65 24.33
CA ASP A 86 9.96 12.84 23.56
C ASP A 86 11.05 11.81 23.91
N ALA A 87 11.06 11.29 25.14
CA ALA A 87 12.01 10.25 25.53
C ALA A 87 11.61 8.94 24.85
N PHE A 88 10.32 8.61 24.84
CA PHE A 88 9.79 7.44 24.13
C PHE A 88 10.09 7.48 22.63
N LYS A 89 9.98 8.64 21.99
CA LYS A 89 10.26 8.84 20.57
C LYS A 89 11.71 8.53 20.17
N LYS A 90 12.67 8.78 21.07
CA LYS A 90 14.11 8.54 20.85
C LYS A 90 14.51 7.07 21.00
N LEU A 91 13.63 6.24 21.54
CA LEU A 91 13.90 4.82 21.72
C LEU A 91 13.89 4.07 20.39
N PRO A 92 14.71 3.01 20.24
CA PRO A 92 14.58 2.02 19.18
C PRO A 92 13.17 1.42 19.10
N GLY A 93 12.73 1.03 17.90
CA GLY A 93 11.33 0.63 17.66
C GLY A 93 10.88 -0.62 18.43
N ASP A 94 11.80 -1.54 18.70
CA ASP A 94 11.61 -2.72 19.55
C ASP A 94 11.40 -2.31 21.02
N GLN A 95 12.22 -1.40 21.55
CA GLN A 95 12.07 -0.86 22.90
C GLN A 95 10.78 -0.06 23.08
N GLN A 96 10.39 0.72 22.06
CA GLN A 96 9.10 1.42 22.05
C GLN A 96 7.93 0.43 22.18
N CYS A 97 7.98 -0.69 21.47
CA CYS A 97 6.93 -1.71 21.57
C CYS A 97 6.85 -2.32 22.96
N ALA A 98 7.98 -2.68 23.56
CA ALA A 98 8.03 -3.28 24.90
C ALA A 98 7.47 -2.31 25.97
N ILE A 99 7.93 -1.06 25.96
CA ILE A 99 7.47 -0.04 26.93
C ILE A 99 6.00 0.31 26.71
N ALA A 100 5.55 0.46 25.46
CA ALA A 100 4.14 0.71 25.18
C ALA A 100 3.26 -0.46 25.64
N ALA A 101 3.70 -1.71 25.49
CA ALA A 101 2.95 -2.88 25.93
C ALA A 101 2.78 -2.89 27.45
N GLN A 102 3.85 -2.64 28.20
CA GLN A 102 3.78 -2.53 29.65
C GLN A 102 2.81 -1.44 30.09
N LYS A 103 3.01 -0.20 29.62
CA LYS A 103 2.14 0.93 29.97
C LYS A 103 0.68 0.70 29.54
N TYR A 104 0.47 0.01 28.42
CA TYR A 104 -0.87 -0.33 27.92
C TYR A 104 -1.61 -1.33 28.82
N HIS A 105 -0.90 -2.32 29.39
CA HIS A 105 -1.48 -3.27 30.34
C HIS A 105 -1.84 -2.62 31.68
N GLU A 106 -1.13 -1.55 32.04
CA GLU A 106 -1.36 -0.76 33.25
C GLU A 106 -2.49 0.29 33.08
N LEU A 107 -2.95 0.54 31.84
CA LEU A 107 -4.07 1.45 31.56
C LEU A 107 -5.34 0.97 32.26
N SER A 108 -5.91 1.84 33.07
CA SER A 108 -7.19 1.61 33.75
C SER A 108 -7.97 2.91 33.87
N GLY A 109 -9.20 2.82 34.39
CA GLY A 109 -10.02 4.00 34.67
C GLY A 109 -10.36 4.81 33.41
N ASP A 110 -10.16 6.12 33.49
CA ASP A 110 -10.63 7.06 32.48
C ASP A 110 -9.75 7.11 31.23
N ASP A 111 -8.45 6.84 31.34
CA ASP A 111 -7.54 6.79 30.18
C ASP A 111 -7.92 5.66 29.22
N LEU A 112 -8.24 4.48 29.79
CA LEU A 112 -8.73 3.35 29.00
C LEU A 112 -10.09 3.65 28.35
N LYS A 113 -10.98 4.38 29.03
CA LYS A 113 -12.27 4.80 28.45
C LYS A 113 -12.06 5.76 27.27
N GLN A 114 -11.20 6.77 27.43
CA GLN A 114 -10.88 7.72 26.36
C GLN A 114 -10.26 7.00 25.15
N LEU A 115 -9.35 6.06 25.38
CA LEU A 115 -8.75 5.27 24.31
C LEU A 115 -9.79 4.41 23.57
N LYS A 116 -10.69 3.75 24.30
CA LYS A 116 -11.80 2.99 23.71
C LYS A 116 -12.72 3.88 22.88
N GLN A 117 -13.00 5.08 23.36
CA GLN A 117 -13.86 6.03 22.66
C GLN A 117 -13.23 6.47 21.33
N ARG A 118 -11.96 6.89 21.34
CA ARG A 118 -11.22 7.23 20.11
C ARG A 118 -11.14 6.07 19.12
N TRP A 119 -10.92 4.85 19.61
CA TRP A 119 -10.92 3.67 18.75
C TRP A 119 -12.28 3.41 18.10
N LYS A 120 -13.38 3.57 18.86
CA LYS A 120 -14.74 3.44 18.32
C LYS A 120 -15.04 4.50 17.27
N GLU A 121 -14.67 5.75 17.52
CA GLU A 121 -14.86 6.85 16.56
C GLU A 121 -14.11 6.57 15.25
N ALA A 122 -12.85 6.14 15.33
CA ALA A 122 -12.07 5.76 14.14
C ALA A 122 -12.68 4.54 13.40
N ALA A 123 -13.28 3.60 14.13
CA ALA A 123 -13.96 2.46 13.53
C ALA A 123 -15.25 2.87 12.79
N VAL A 124 -16.03 3.78 13.36
CA VAL A 124 -17.23 4.33 12.72
C VAL A 124 -16.85 5.12 11.46
N GLU A 125 -15.87 6.01 11.56
CA GLU A 125 -15.37 6.79 10.42
C GLU A 125 -14.87 5.88 9.28
N PHE A 126 -14.12 4.83 9.63
CA PHE A 126 -13.67 3.84 8.66
C PHE A 126 -14.84 3.13 7.99
N GLU A 127 -15.85 2.71 8.75
CA GLU A 127 -16.99 1.99 8.19
C GLU A 127 -17.78 2.86 7.20
N GLU A 128 -17.99 4.14 7.53
CA GLU A 128 -18.63 5.11 6.65
C GLU A 128 -17.83 5.32 5.35
N LYS A 129 -16.53 5.58 5.47
CA LYS A 129 -15.63 5.74 4.30
C LYS A 129 -15.54 4.48 3.47
N ASN A 130 -15.49 3.32 4.11
CA ASN A 130 -15.41 2.02 3.44
C ASN A 130 -16.72 1.68 2.73
N LYS A 131 -17.87 2.07 3.28
CA LYS A 131 -19.17 1.95 2.62
C LYS A 131 -19.24 2.82 1.37
N ASP A 132 -18.82 4.09 1.46
CA ASP A 132 -18.75 5.00 0.31
C ASP A 132 -17.80 4.46 -0.76
N TYR A 133 -16.57 4.09 -0.38
CA TYR A 133 -15.59 3.49 -1.28
C TYR A 133 -16.13 2.24 -2.00
N ARG A 134 -16.76 1.31 -1.25
CA ARG A 134 -17.35 0.10 -1.84
C ARG A 134 -18.51 0.40 -2.77
N SER A 135 -19.27 1.46 -2.54
CA SER A 135 -20.37 1.87 -3.43
C SER A 135 -19.88 2.31 -4.82
N ARG A 136 -18.61 2.75 -4.92
CA ARG A 136 -17.94 3.10 -6.18
C ARG A 136 -17.40 1.89 -6.94
N ILE A 137 -17.54 0.68 -6.37
CA ILE A 137 -17.08 -0.58 -6.96
C ILE A 137 -18.29 -1.47 -7.21
N ARG A 138 -18.52 -1.77 -8.48
CA ARG A 138 -19.37 -2.87 -8.93
C ARG A 138 -18.49 -4.11 -9.13
N PRO A 139 -18.68 -5.17 -8.33
CA PRO A 139 -17.98 -6.43 -8.54
C PRO A 139 -18.27 -6.97 -9.95
N ARG A 140 -17.22 -7.36 -10.66
CA ARG A 140 -17.26 -7.98 -11.99
C ARG A 140 -16.41 -9.23 -12.00
N SER A 141 -16.84 -10.21 -12.77
CA SER A 141 -16.05 -11.40 -13.07
C SER A 141 -14.97 -11.12 -14.12
N TYR A 142 -13.99 -12.01 -14.21
CA TYR A 142 -12.97 -11.97 -15.27
C TYR A 142 -13.59 -11.94 -16.67
N GLN A 143 -14.64 -12.73 -16.91
CA GLN A 143 -15.33 -12.81 -18.20
C GLN A 143 -15.96 -11.48 -18.60
N GLU A 144 -16.58 -10.77 -17.65
CA GLU A 144 -17.17 -9.45 -17.92
C GLU A 144 -16.09 -8.41 -18.22
N ILE A 145 -14.98 -8.42 -17.46
CA ILE A 145 -13.87 -7.48 -17.66
C ILE A 145 -13.19 -7.71 -19.01
N SER A 146 -12.95 -8.97 -19.41
CA SER A 146 -12.28 -9.27 -20.67
C SER A 146 -13.09 -8.84 -21.89
N VAL A 147 -14.42 -8.96 -21.84
CA VAL A 147 -15.31 -8.45 -22.88
C VAL A 147 -15.20 -6.93 -23.01
N LEU A 148 -15.29 -6.21 -21.89
CA LEU A 148 -15.18 -4.74 -21.88
C LEU A 148 -13.85 -4.23 -22.42
N LEU A 149 -12.74 -4.91 -22.10
CA LEU A 149 -11.43 -4.55 -22.64
C LEU A 149 -11.37 -4.77 -24.15
N ASN A 150 -11.91 -5.89 -24.65
CA ASN A 150 -11.95 -6.18 -26.08
C ASN A 150 -12.83 -5.20 -26.87
N GLU A 151 -13.83 -4.59 -26.24
CA GLU A 151 -14.65 -3.53 -26.86
C GLU A 151 -13.94 -2.18 -26.85
N LYS A 152 -13.19 -1.86 -25.80
CA LYS A 152 -12.50 -0.56 -25.63
C LYS A 152 -11.30 -0.38 -26.58
N PHE A 153 -10.70 -1.46 -27.06
CA PHE A 153 -9.52 -1.45 -27.94
C PHE A 153 -9.80 -1.90 -29.39
N LYS A 154 -11.07 -1.88 -29.81
CA LYS A 154 -11.49 -1.94 -31.22
C LYS A 154 -11.60 -0.53 -31.79
#